data_AF-A0A8T4PNF9-F1
#
_entry.id   AF-A0A8T4PNF9-F1
#
_cell.length_a   1.000
_cell.length_b   1.000
_cell.length_c   1.000
_cell.angle_alpha   90.00
_cell.angle_beta   90.00
_cell.angle_gamma   90.00
#
_symmetry.space_group_name_H-M   'P 1'
#
loop_
_entity.id
_entity.type
_entity.pdbx_description
1 polymer ?
#
loop_
_entity_poly.entity_id
_entity_poly.type
_entity_poly.pdbx_seq_one_letter_code
_entity_poly.pdbx_strand_id
1 'polypeptide(L)'
;MFKGKPTKVIITGEAKEEFDDLNKVVGEEIAKGITSSDHQTLLKSIKQKIEILKANPEYGTHIPKDRTPKEYIRDYDANNLWKVDLSGAWRMIYTIRGSEVEIISLILDIMNHRDYEKKFRYKKN
;
A
#
# COMPACT_ATOMS: atom_id res chain seq x y z
N MET A 1 -15.52 14.15 -2.28
CA MET A 1 -14.17 14.73 -2.39
C MET A 1 -13.62 14.91 -0.98
N PHE A 2 -12.54 14.20 -0.67
CA PHE A 2 -12.05 14.02 0.70
C PHE A 2 -10.95 15.02 1.12
N LYS A 3 -10.63 15.97 0.23
CA LYS A 3 -9.51 16.91 0.38
C LYS A 3 -9.68 17.82 1.60
N GLY A 4 -8.65 17.88 2.45
CA GLY A 4 -8.61 18.74 3.64
C GLY A 4 -9.18 18.13 4.92
N LYS A 5 -9.65 16.87 4.87
CA LYS A 5 -10.11 16.14 6.06
C LYS A 5 -8.96 15.42 6.77
N PRO A 6 -8.99 15.32 8.11
CA PRO A 6 -8.01 14.53 8.85
C PRO A 6 -8.06 13.08 8.35
N THR A 7 -6.92 12.60 7.85
CA THR A 7 -6.78 11.25 7.31
C THR A 7 -5.79 10.46 8.13
N LYS A 8 -6.23 9.33 8.65
CA LYS A 8 -5.38 8.32 9.28
C LYS A 8 -4.98 7.29 8.24
N VAL A 9 -3.70 6.92 8.23
CA VAL A 9 -3.21 5.80 7.43
C VAL A 9 -2.90 4.65 8.38
N ILE A 10 -3.45 3.47 8.10
CA ILE A 10 -3.27 2.26 8.90
C ILE A 10 -2.70 1.17 8.00
N ILE A 11 -1.58 0.56 8.39
CA ILE A 11 -1.03 -0.62 7.73
C ILE A 11 -1.56 -1.86 8.46
N THR A 12 -2.18 -2.78 7.73
CA THR A 12 -2.81 -3.99 8.28
C THR A 12 -2.62 -5.19 7.36
N GLY A 13 -3.01 -6.38 7.81
CA GLY A 13 -3.00 -7.58 6.99
C GLY A 13 -1.59 -7.94 6.52
N GLU A 14 -1.49 -8.48 5.30
CA GLU A 14 -0.23 -8.87 4.66
C GLU A 14 0.72 -7.66 4.51
N ALA A 15 0.22 -6.45 4.27
CA ALA A 15 1.07 -5.26 4.21
C ALA A 15 1.82 -4.98 5.51
N LYS A 16 1.25 -5.32 6.68
CA LYS A 16 1.92 -5.07 7.96
C LYS A 16 3.13 -5.98 8.10
N GLU A 17 2.97 -7.26 7.77
CA GLU A 17 4.04 -8.25 7.82
C GLU A 17 5.18 -7.85 6.86
N GLU A 18 4.85 -7.54 5.61
CA GLU A 18 5.84 -7.11 4.61
C GLU A 18 6.56 -5.81 5.02
N PHE A 19 5.83 -4.85 5.60
CA PHE A 19 6.42 -3.61 6.07
C PHE A 19 7.36 -3.83 7.25
N ASP A 20 6.98 -4.67 8.22
CA ASP A 20 7.80 -4.97 9.40
C ASP A 20 9.08 -5.71 9.00
N ASP A 21 8.97 -6.71 8.11
CA ASP A 21 10.12 -7.44 7.56
C ASP A 21 11.08 -6.51 6.80
N LEU A 22 10.54 -5.61 5.96
CA LEU A 22 11.34 -4.62 5.25
C LEU A 22 12.07 -3.67 6.21
N ASN A 23 11.41 -3.20 7.28
CA ASN A 23 12.07 -2.37 8.28
C ASN A 23 13.21 -3.11 8.99
N LYS A 24 13.04 -4.41 9.28
CA LYS A 24 14.09 -5.23 9.86
C LYS A 24 15.30 -5.35 8.93
N VAL A 25 15.07 -5.70 7.67
CA VAL A 25 16.14 -5.81 6.66
C VAL A 25 16.88 -4.49 6.51
N VAL A 26 16.17 -3.37 6.38
CA VAL A 26 16.78 -2.04 6.27
C VAL A 26 17.56 -1.68 7.54
N GLY A 27 17.05 -2.03 8.73
CA GLY A 27 17.76 -1.82 9.98
C GLY A 27 19.09 -2.56 10.03
N GLU A 28 19.12 -3.82 9.58
CA GLU A 28 20.35 -4.62 9.49
C GLU A 28 21.33 -4.08 8.46
N GLU A 29 20.85 -3.59 7.31
CA GLU A 29 21.68 -2.95 6.29
C GLU A 29 22.36 -1.69 6.83
N ILE A 30 21.61 -0.82 7.51
CA ILE A 30 22.12 0.40 8.12
C ILE A 30 23.16 0.05 9.19
N ALA A 31 22.91 -0.96 10.03
CA ALA A 31 23.86 -1.43 11.04
C ALA A 31 25.18 -1.94 10.43
N LYS A 32 25.14 -2.46 9.20
CA LYS A 32 26.32 -2.89 8.43
C LYS A 32 26.99 -1.75 7.65
N GLY A 33 26.52 -0.52 7.77
CA GLY A 33 27.04 0.64 7.05
C GLY A 33 26.61 0.72 5.58
N ILE A 34 25.60 -0.04 5.17
CA ILE A 34 25.04 0.04 3.81
C ILE A 34 24.18 1.31 3.74
N THR A 35 24.60 2.26 2.92
CA THR A 35 23.95 3.58 2.80
C THR A 35 22.95 3.69 1.65
N SER A 36 22.85 2.67 0.80
CA SER A 36 21.93 2.62 -0.33
C SER A 36 21.66 1.18 -0.75
N SER A 37 20.39 0.82 -0.85
CA SER A 37 19.91 -0.48 -1.34
C SER A 37 18.52 -0.33 -1.94
N ASP A 38 18.07 -1.36 -2.67
CA ASP A 38 16.70 -1.43 -3.16
C ASP A 38 15.68 -1.50 -2.01
N HIS A 39 16.02 -2.17 -0.91
CA HIS A 39 15.18 -2.23 0.30
C HIS A 39 15.00 -0.85 0.93
N GLN A 40 16.08 -0.08 1.08
CA GLN A 40 16.03 1.29 1.60
C GLN A 40 15.22 2.21 0.68
N THR A 41 15.39 2.04 -0.64
CA THR A 41 14.65 2.79 -1.66
C THR A 41 13.15 2.46 -1.63
N LEU A 42 12.79 1.19 -1.46
CA LEU A 42 11.41 0.75 -1.29
C LEU A 42 10.79 1.30 0.00
N LEU A 43 11.50 1.18 1.13
CA LEU A 43 11.01 1.68 2.42
C LEU A 43 10.77 3.19 2.39
N LYS A 44 11.69 3.95 1.77
CA LYS A 44 11.53 5.39 1.57
C LYS A 44 10.30 5.71 0.72
N SER A 45 10.08 4.96 -0.37
CA SER A 45 8.92 5.14 -1.22
C SER A 45 7.62 4.86 -0.48
N ILE A 46 7.53 3.77 0.29
CA ILE A 46 6.37 3.45 1.13
C ILE A 46 6.07 4.60 2.10
N LYS A 47 7.09 5.05 2.86
CA LYS A 47 6.93 6.17 3.82
C LYS A 47 6.48 7.46 3.13
N GLN A 48 7.04 7.77 1.97
CA GLN A 48 6.62 8.93 1.17
C GLN A 48 5.16 8.80 0.71
N LYS A 49 4.73 7.63 0.22
CA LYS A 49 3.35 7.41 -0.22
C LYS A 49 2.36 7.48 0.94
N ILE A 50 2.74 7.02 2.13
CA ILE A 50 1.93 7.18 3.35
C ILE A 50 1.64 8.67 3.64
N GLU A 51 2.65 9.53 3.56
CA GLU A 51 2.46 10.98 3.76
C GLU A 51 1.57 11.60 2.67
N ILE A 52 1.72 11.14 1.42
CA ILE A 52 0.83 11.57 0.34
C ILE A 52 -0.62 11.14 0.62
N LEU A 53 -0.84 9.91 1.10
CA LEU A 53 -2.19 9.42 1.43
C LEU A 53 -2.83 10.20 2.58
N LYS A 54 -2.05 10.64 3.57
CA LYS A 54 -2.54 11.52 4.65
C LYS A 54 -3.05 12.86 4.12
N ALA A 55 -2.39 13.41 3.09
CA ALA A 55 -2.78 14.69 2.48
C ALA A 55 -3.85 14.53 1.39
N ASN A 56 -3.85 13.40 0.69
CA ASN A 56 -4.74 13.07 -0.41
C ASN A 56 -5.12 11.58 -0.37
N PRO A 57 -6.22 11.23 0.30
CA PRO A 57 -6.64 9.83 0.46
C PRO A 57 -7.00 9.15 -0.85
N GLU A 58 -7.39 9.91 -1.87
CA GLU A 58 -7.79 9.42 -3.21
C GLU A 58 -6.60 9.32 -4.17
N TYR A 59 -5.36 9.30 -3.65
CA TYR A 59 -4.15 9.22 -4.46
C TYR A 59 -3.92 7.81 -5.01
N GLY A 60 -3.73 7.70 -6.33
CA GLY A 60 -3.40 6.44 -6.99
C GLY A 60 -4.40 6.10 -8.09
N THR A 61 -4.43 4.84 -8.48
CA THR A 61 -5.32 4.32 -9.51
C THR A 61 -6.39 3.44 -8.87
N HIS A 62 -7.66 3.72 -9.16
CA HIS A 62 -8.76 2.88 -8.71
C HIS A 62 -8.69 1.49 -9.38
N ILE A 63 -8.88 0.43 -8.60
CA ILE A 63 -8.94 -0.94 -9.09
C ILE A 63 -10.42 -1.29 -9.36
N PRO A 64 -10.77 -1.69 -10.59
CA PRO A 64 -12.14 -2.10 -10.92
C PRO A 64 -12.68 -3.20 -9.99
N LYS A 65 -13.97 -3.10 -9.63
CA LYS A 65 -14.63 -4.04 -8.68
C LYS A 65 -14.64 -5.48 -9.19
N ASP A 66 -14.77 -5.69 -10.49
CA ASP A 66 -14.71 -7.00 -11.15
C ASP A 66 -13.33 -7.67 -11.03
N ARG A 67 -12.27 -6.88 -10.81
CA ARG A 67 -10.90 -7.36 -10.60
C ARG A 67 -10.51 -7.47 -9.12
N THR A 68 -11.39 -7.06 -8.20
CA THR A 68 -11.09 -7.06 -6.77
C THR A 68 -11.18 -8.49 -6.22
N PRO A 69 -10.09 -9.04 -5.64
CA PRO A 69 -10.14 -10.32 -4.95
C PRO A 69 -11.22 -10.37 -3.85
N LYS A 70 -11.92 -11.50 -3.76
CA LYS A 70 -13.05 -11.67 -2.84
C LYS A 70 -12.62 -11.60 -1.38
N GLU A 71 -11.38 -12.00 -1.06
CA GLU A 71 -10.85 -11.89 0.31
C GLU A 71 -10.85 -10.45 0.81
N TYR A 72 -10.56 -9.45 -0.04
CA TYR A 72 -10.55 -8.05 0.40
C TYR A 72 -11.95 -7.53 0.78
N ILE A 73 -12.97 -7.96 0.04
CA ILE A 73 -14.36 -7.61 0.35
C ILE A 73 -14.81 -8.32 1.63
N ARG A 74 -14.52 -9.62 1.75
CA ARG A 74 -14.95 -10.44 2.89
C ARG A 74 -14.26 -10.03 4.19
N ASP A 75 -12.95 -9.83 4.15
CA ASP A 75 -12.12 -9.66 5.36
C ASP A 75 -11.96 -8.18 5.74
N TYR A 76 -12.14 -7.27 4.78
CA TYR A 76 -11.91 -5.84 4.97
C TYR A 76 -13.02 -4.94 4.42
N ASP A 77 -14.19 -5.46 4.03
CA ASP A 77 -15.29 -4.66 3.45
C ASP A 77 -14.80 -3.65 2.39
N ALA A 78 -13.77 -4.06 1.64
CA ALA A 78 -13.01 -3.18 0.75
C ALA A 78 -13.73 -3.03 -0.59
N ASN A 79 -14.80 -2.23 -0.59
CA ASN A 79 -15.64 -1.99 -1.77
C ASN A 79 -15.02 -1.00 -2.77
N ASN A 80 -13.90 -0.37 -2.41
CA ASN A 80 -13.13 0.59 -3.19
C ASN A 80 -11.63 0.35 -2.97
N LEU A 81 -10.99 -0.34 -3.92
CA LEU A 81 -9.56 -0.59 -3.89
C LEU A 81 -8.79 0.41 -4.75
N TRP A 82 -7.62 0.76 -4.25
CA TRP A 82 -6.71 1.69 -4.87
C TRP A 82 -5.31 1.07 -4.93
N LYS A 83 -4.60 1.40 -6.01
CA LYS A 83 -3.22 0.99 -6.25
C LYS A 83 -2.33 2.22 -6.30
N VAL A 84 -1.23 2.18 -5.56
CA VAL A 84 -0.12 3.13 -5.69
C VAL A 84 1.12 2.39 -6.16
N ASP A 85 1.77 2.94 -7.18
CA ASP A 85 3.06 2.42 -7.65
C ASP A 85 4.20 2.91 -6.73
N LEU A 86 5.04 1.97 -6.33
CA LEU A 86 6.23 2.15 -5.49
C LEU A 86 7.50 1.94 -6.32
N SER A 87 8.66 2.19 -5.72
CA SER A 87 9.96 1.93 -6.34
C SER A 87 10.16 0.43 -6.59
N GLY A 88 10.99 0.09 -7.59
CA GLY A 88 11.31 -1.31 -7.92
C GLY A 88 10.12 -2.11 -8.46
N ALA A 89 9.12 -1.44 -9.06
CA ALA A 89 7.88 -2.06 -9.53
C ALA A 89 7.09 -2.77 -8.42
N TRP A 90 7.17 -2.28 -7.19
CA TRP A 90 6.28 -2.66 -6.10
C TRP A 90 4.97 -1.88 -6.17
N ARG A 91 3.93 -2.41 -5.53
CA ARG A 91 2.59 -1.81 -5.49
C ARG A 91 2.07 -1.86 -4.05
N MET A 92 1.50 -0.74 -3.63
CA MET A 92 0.72 -0.64 -2.39
C MET A 92 -0.76 -0.68 -2.74
N ILE A 93 -1.50 -1.60 -2.13
CA ILE A 93 -2.94 -1.74 -2.27
C ILE A 93 -3.60 -1.25 -0.98
N TYR A 94 -4.57 -0.36 -1.12
CA TYR A 94 -5.29 0.17 0.02
C TYR A 94 -6.77 0.39 -0.30
N THR A 95 -7.56 0.52 0.75
CA THR A 95 -8.97 0.92 0.68
C THR A 95 -9.19 2.18 1.51
N ILE A 96 -10.12 3.03 1.09
CA ILE A 96 -10.50 4.23 1.83
C ILE A 96 -11.80 3.93 2.55
N ARG A 97 -11.76 3.91 3.88
CA ARG A 97 -12.95 3.92 4.73
C ARG A 97 -13.12 5.31 5.31
N GLY A 98 -14.35 5.75 5.54
CA GLY A 98 -14.54 7.03 6.21
C GLY A 98 -15.98 7.47 6.28
N SER A 99 -16.22 8.40 7.20
CA SER A 99 -17.48 9.12 7.36
C SER A 99 -17.27 10.60 7.03
N GLU A 100 -18.24 11.45 7.36
CA GLU A 100 -18.09 12.89 7.21
C GLU A 100 -16.98 13.47 8.10
N VAL A 101 -16.60 12.78 9.18
CA VAL A 101 -15.71 13.29 10.25
C VAL A 101 -14.27 12.79 10.13
N GLU A 102 -14.04 11.52 9.78
CA GLU A 102 -12.69 10.94 9.72
C GLU A 102 -12.55 10.02 8.48
N ILE A 103 -11.37 10.09 7.86
CA ILE A 103 -10.99 9.21 6.75
C ILE A 103 -9.86 8.30 7.20
N ILE A 104 -9.98 7.03 6.85
CA ILE A 104 -9.00 5.99 7.11
C ILE A 104 -8.57 5.37 5.78
N SER A 105 -7.32 5.57 5.39
CA SER A 105 -6.68 4.81 4.32
C SER A 105 -6.07 3.55 4.93
N LEU A 106 -6.70 2.41 4.68
CA LEU A 106 -6.28 1.11 5.19
C LEU A 106 -5.42 0.40 4.14
N ILE A 107 -4.11 0.37 4.34
CA ILE A 107 -3.15 -0.34 3.49
C ILE A 107 -3.25 -1.82 3.80
N LEU A 108 -3.67 -2.60 2.80
CA LEU A 108 -3.96 -4.03 2.91
C LEU A 108 -2.78 -4.88 2.45
N ASP A 109 -2.07 -4.41 1.43
CA ASP A 109 -1.05 -5.19 0.75
C ASP A 109 0.09 -4.34 0.19
N ILE A 110 1.31 -4.87 0.26
CA ILE A 110 2.52 -4.32 -0.36
C ILE A 110 3.20 -5.48 -1.06
N MET A 111 3.30 -5.44 -2.39
CA MET A 111 3.78 -6.60 -3.16
C MET A 111 4.50 -6.21 -4.44
N ASN A 112 5.38 -7.09 -4.91
CA ASN A 112 6.05 -6.93 -6.18
C ASN A 112 5.09 -7.12 -7.37
N HIS A 113 5.60 -6.87 -8.57
CA HIS A 113 4.83 -6.98 -9.81
C HIS A 113 4.23 -8.35 -10.07
N ARG A 114 5.01 -9.41 -9.86
CA ARG A 114 4.59 -10.78 -10.17
C ARG A 114 3.44 -11.20 -9.26
N ASP A 115 3.54 -10.89 -7.98
CA ASP A 115 2.53 -11.29 -7.00
C ASP A 115 1.25 -10.47 -7.17
N TYR A 116 1.38 -9.18 -7.54
CA TYR A 116 0.23 -8.37 -7.95
C TYR A 116 -0.49 -8.93 -9.17
N GLU A 117 0.21 -9.28 -10.24
CA GLU A 117 -0.44 -9.86 -11.42
C GLU A 117 -1.18 -11.15 -11.10
N LYS A 118 -0.56 -12.01 -10.29
CA LYS A 118 -1.13 -13.27 -9.85
C LYS A 118 -2.39 -13.03 -9.00
N LYS A 119 -2.34 -12.16 -7.99
CA LYS A 119 -3.45 -11.89 -7.06
C LYS A 119 -4.65 -11.27 -7.77
N PHE A 120 -4.40 -10.32 -8.67
CA PHE A 120 -5.45 -9.62 -9.42
C PHE A 120 -5.77 -10.25 -10.79
N ARG A 121 -5.22 -11.44 -11.08
CA ARG A 121 -5.49 -12.23 -12.29
C ARG A 121 -5.28 -11.46 -13.59
N TYR A 122 -4.27 -10.58 -13.63
CA TYR A 122 -3.85 -9.94 -14.87
C TYR A 122 -3.19 -10.97 -15.78
N LYS A 123 -3.53 -10.96 -17.07
CA LYS A 123 -2.82 -11.78 -18.06
C LYS A 123 -1.40 -11.24 -18.19
N LYS A 124 -0.40 -12.14 -18.20
CA LYS A 124 0.95 -11.79 -18.65
C LYS A 124 0.84 -11.33 -20.10
N ASN A 125 1.20 -10.08 -20.37
CA ASN A 125 1.38 -9.58 -21.72
C ASN A 125 2.80 -9.86 -22.18
#